data_AF-A0A2G5QM89-F1
#
_entry.id   AF-A0A2G5QM89-F1
#
_cell.length_a   1.000
_cell.length_b   1.000
_cell.length_c   1.000
_cell.angle_alpha   90.00
_cell.angle_beta   90.00
_cell.angle_gamma   90.00
#
_symmetry.space_group_name_H-M   'P 1'
#
loop_
_entity.id
_entity.type
_entity.pdbx_description
1 polymer ?
#
loop_
_entity_poly.entity_id
_entity_poly.type
_entity_poly.pdbx_seq_one_letter_code
_entity_poly.pdbx_strand_id
1 'polypeptide(L)'
;MEDSVVPDLSGYKLSFDEEFNSRSIGQPGTGHVWSDIRPEWRLNASADIGFGDSAFVDPSSGIDPFAVKDGKLSITAARAPSSIVGPGSWASGLITTKDTFAQKYGYFEMRAEFPTDKGVWPAFWLLPANGGWPPEIDVVEAYGTSDLYSYLHTTDKTHEAQYWSRQTTMLSGYHTYGVLWTKDTISFWYDGKQVGSFATPADMNQPMYMLIDLAMKKPVDGMTDAPKTMNIDYVRAYSLDSDAKAVSLDHISSPDGNDTSNLLGATSYIAPIVVAPPATTSPTAPVITAPVTPPSTVTVTTPATATPAPAPSTPTTKTVTGAATADTFKAVSGETHYDGGLGHDTLSYAKASSSYSIKANADGSWSVTSADSRDIVTNIETLSFSDRSVELVDSRVATAMNNILRIAPLSTQAQATTKVLAADMAAGGTLDSAMAQVTKAAAATTEVAVLSYQFFTGKTPTAAGMDYLIAPTGPNANNLSSEYYSALNVENRYISFAINLGTQGEGQATFAKTYGELTLLEATKLAYAKVFGMTPSDEKAHLLLDTVVGPNGMTRAEYFGEWAHDSTDGQGAKAAMVGWLLAEAASADIGVYAKSAEAFFTDQMTYGVHSVDLVGVYGKVDH
;
A
#
# COMPACT_ATOMS: atom_id res chain seq x y z
N MET A 1 1.16 16.90 45.93
CA MET A 1 1.89 15.81 45.27
C MET A 1 0.85 14.75 44.99
N GLU A 2 0.08 14.92 43.92
CA GLU A 2 -0.65 13.80 43.36
C GLU A 2 0.40 12.96 42.65
N ASP A 3 0.52 11.70 43.05
CA ASP A 3 1.44 10.75 42.44
C ASP A 3 1.16 10.73 40.93
N SER A 4 2.18 11.05 40.13
CA SER A 4 2.10 10.98 38.67
C SER A 4 1.90 9.51 38.30
N VAL A 5 0.65 9.13 38.05
CA VAL A 5 0.29 7.82 37.51
C VAL A 5 0.79 7.83 36.07
N VAL A 6 1.91 7.15 35.78
CA VAL A 6 2.32 6.81 34.41
C VAL A 6 1.41 5.71 33.86
N PRO A 7 1.22 5.58 32.53
CA PRO A 7 0.46 4.47 31.99
C PRO A 7 1.12 3.14 32.36
N ASP A 8 0.35 2.21 32.91
CA ASP A 8 0.80 0.84 33.20
C ASP A 8 0.55 -0.04 31.97
N LEU A 9 1.63 -0.42 31.31
CA LEU A 9 1.63 -1.29 30.14
C LEU A 9 1.97 -2.74 30.50
N SER A 10 1.81 -3.13 31.76
CA SER A 10 1.92 -4.54 32.18
C SER A 10 0.99 -5.42 31.34
N GLY A 11 1.58 -6.42 30.68
CA GLY A 11 0.87 -7.32 29.77
C GLY A 11 0.85 -6.88 28.31
N TYR A 12 1.34 -5.68 27.99
CA TYR A 12 1.56 -5.24 26.62
C TYR A 12 2.91 -5.75 26.11
N LYS A 13 3.07 -5.74 24.79
CA LYS A 13 4.32 -6.09 24.10
C LYS A 13 4.80 -4.91 23.28
N LEU A 14 6.07 -4.53 23.41
CA LEU A 14 6.72 -3.60 22.49
C LEU A 14 6.66 -4.22 21.09
N SER A 15 5.91 -3.60 20.18
CA SER A 15 5.59 -4.12 18.85
C SER A 15 6.22 -3.29 17.72
N PHE A 16 6.62 -2.06 18.03
CA PHE A 16 7.40 -1.19 17.17
C PHE A 16 8.35 -0.36 18.03
N ASP A 17 9.58 -0.21 17.56
CA ASP A 17 10.62 0.58 18.21
C ASP A 17 11.50 1.23 17.13
N GLU A 18 11.66 2.54 17.22
CA GLU A 18 12.58 3.33 16.39
C GLU A 18 13.27 4.37 17.28
N GLU A 19 14.57 4.19 17.50
CA GLU A 19 15.46 5.06 18.29
C GLU A 19 16.25 6.06 17.41
N PHE A 20 15.98 6.07 16.09
CA PHE A 20 16.67 6.88 15.08
C PHE A 20 18.20 6.82 15.19
N ASN A 21 18.74 5.63 15.47
CA ASN A 21 20.18 5.35 15.42
C ASN A 21 20.75 5.41 14.00
N SER A 22 19.89 5.19 13.00
CA SER A 22 20.24 5.24 11.59
C SER A 22 19.08 5.75 10.74
N ARG A 23 19.36 6.37 9.60
CA ARG A 23 18.31 6.89 8.71
C ARG A 23 17.65 5.74 7.94
N SER A 24 16.40 5.43 8.27
CA SER A 24 15.54 4.51 7.52
C SER A 24 14.29 5.22 7.01
N ILE A 25 14.51 6.23 6.16
CA ILE A 25 13.47 7.07 5.55
C ILE A 25 13.69 7.09 4.04
N GLY A 26 12.64 6.81 3.28
CA GLY A 26 12.64 7.03 1.84
C GLY A 26 11.29 6.71 1.22
N GLN A 27 11.25 6.61 -0.10
CA GLN A 27 9.99 6.55 -0.84
C GLN A 27 9.19 5.28 -0.53
N PRO A 28 7.85 5.32 -0.59
CA PRO A 28 7.00 4.14 -0.51
C PRO A 28 7.48 2.94 -1.34
N GLY A 29 7.47 1.76 -0.73
CA GLY A 29 7.87 0.51 -1.37
C GLY A 29 9.38 0.27 -1.52
N THR A 30 10.23 1.10 -0.89
CA THR A 30 11.70 0.94 -0.97
C THR A 30 12.32 0.15 0.19
N GLY A 31 11.50 -0.39 1.10
CA GLY A 31 11.96 -1.22 2.23
C GLY A 31 12.55 -0.44 3.41
N HIS A 32 12.39 0.88 3.44
CA HIS A 32 12.65 1.71 4.62
C HIS A 32 11.57 1.53 5.67
N VAL A 33 11.91 1.73 6.96
CA VAL A 33 10.94 1.67 8.08
C VAL A 33 9.89 2.77 7.94
N TRP A 34 10.34 3.97 7.57
CA TRP A 34 9.49 5.12 7.35
C TRP A 34 9.42 5.45 5.87
N SER A 35 8.21 5.61 5.39
CA SER A 35 7.97 6.21 4.09
C SER A 35 7.93 7.73 4.23
N ASP A 36 8.68 8.46 3.39
CA ASP A 36 8.46 9.88 3.18
C ASP A 36 7.34 10.10 2.15
N ILE A 37 7.07 11.36 1.81
CA ILE A 37 5.99 11.71 0.91
C ILE A 37 6.24 11.21 -0.53
N ARG A 38 5.19 10.73 -1.20
CA ARG A 38 5.32 10.27 -2.60
C ARG A 38 5.54 11.45 -3.56
N PRO A 39 6.19 11.23 -4.72
CA PRO A 39 6.51 12.27 -5.68
C PRO A 39 5.31 13.11 -6.13
N GLU A 40 4.16 12.46 -6.30
CA GLU A 40 2.91 13.06 -6.76
C GLU A 40 2.26 14.02 -5.75
N TRP A 41 2.72 14.04 -4.50
CA TRP A 41 2.22 14.96 -3.46
C TRP A 41 3.19 16.12 -3.16
N ARG A 42 4.37 16.16 -3.82
CA ARG A 42 5.42 17.19 -3.61
C ARG A 42 5.06 18.59 -4.07
N LEU A 43 4.23 18.70 -5.12
CA LEU A 43 4.06 19.94 -5.89
C LEU A 43 2.75 20.66 -5.65
N ASN A 44 1.91 20.16 -4.75
CA ASN A 44 0.60 20.73 -4.58
C ASN A 44 0.60 21.66 -3.35
N ALA A 45 0.60 22.97 -3.60
CA ALA A 45 0.22 23.99 -2.61
C ALA A 45 -1.24 23.84 -2.12
N SER A 46 -1.92 22.79 -2.58
CA SER A 46 -3.25 22.31 -2.21
C SER A 46 -3.30 20.77 -2.14
N ALA A 47 -2.19 20.08 -1.79
CA ALA A 47 -2.21 18.62 -1.60
C ALA A 47 -3.24 18.29 -0.52
N ASP A 48 -4.01 17.21 -0.68
CA ASP A 48 -5.16 16.84 0.18
C ASP A 48 -4.78 16.48 1.63
N ILE A 49 -3.51 16.67 2.02
CA ILE A 49 -2.99 16.57 3.39
C ILE A 49 -2.46 17.95 3.84
N GLY A 50 -3.04 19.02 3.29
CA GLY A 50 -2.54 20.38 3.32
C GLY A 50 -2.59 21.02 4.70
N PHE A 51 -1.46 20.98 5.41
CA PHE A 51 -1.31 21.70 6.67
C PHE A 51 -0.75 23.10 6.43
N GLY A 52 -1.66 24.08 6.35
CA GLY A 52 -1.30 25.49 6.20
C GLY A 52 -0.55 25.79 4.89
N ASP A 53 0.65 26.36 4.99
CA ASP A 53 1.50 26.78 3.87
C ASP A 53 2.77 25.90 3.73
N SER A 54 2.73 24.66 4.21
CA SER A 54 3.81 23.67 4.03
C SER A 54 3.58 22.78 2.82
N ALA A 55 4.63 22.58 2.03
CA ALA A 55 4.79 21.47 1.10
C ALA A 55 5.74 20.47 1.73
N PHE A 56 5.28 19.24 1.93
CA PHE A 56 6.18 18.16 2.35
C PHE A 56 7.00 17.69 1.14
N VAL A 57 8.30 17.55 1.34
CA VAL A 57 9.26 17.21 0.29
C VAL A 57 10.17 16.07 0.75
N ASP A 58 10.98 15.56 -0.18
CA ASP A 58 11.98 14.53 0.06
C ASP A 58 13.23 14.78 -0.81
N PRO A 59 14.34 14.05 -0.64
CA PRO A 59 15.60 14.32 -1.32
C PRO A 59 15.52 14.45 -2.83
N SER A 60 14.57 13.80 -3.49
CA SER A 60 14.46 13.87 -4.95
C SER A 60 13.79 15.14 -5.46
N SER A 61 13.23 15.96 -4.56
CA SER A 61 12.90 17.38 -4.82
C SER A 61 14.14 18.29 -4.89
N GLY A 62 15.31 17.78 -4.50
CA GLY A 62 16.52 18.57 -4.27
C GLY A 62 16.62 19.15 -2.85
N ILE A 63 15.63 18.90 -1.99
CA ILE A 63 15.60 19.31 -0.58
C ILE A 63 15.35 18.07 0.28
N ASP A 64 16.28 17.71 1.16
CA ASP A 64 16.06 16.69 2.18
C ASP A 64 15.68 17.39 3.50
N PRO A 65 14.42 17.30 3.96
CA PRO A 65 14.01 17.92 5.22
C PRO A 65 14.41 17.07 6.44
N PHE A 66 14.95 15.86 6.22
CA PHE A 66 15.23 14.88 7.26
C PHE A 66 16.73 14.76 7.53
N ALA A 67 17.12 14.81 8.80
CA ALA A 67 18.49 14.50 9.22
C ALA A 67 18.49 13.56 10.42
N VAL A 68 19.20 12.44 10.31
CA VAL A 68 19.44 11.56 11.47
C VAL A 68 20.87 11.74 11.95
N LYS A 69 21.03 12.23 13.18
CA LYS A 69 22.33 12.50 13.78
C LYS A 69 22.21 12.54 15.30
N ASP A 70 23.22 12.01 15.99
CA ASP A 70 23.31 12.07 17.46
C ASP A 70 22.08 11.44 18.15
N GLY A 71 21.57 10.33 17.59
CA GLY A 71 20.46 9.57 18.18
C GLY A 71 19.07 10.19 18.00
N LYS A 72 18.88 11.03 17.00
CA LYS A 72 17.58 11.65 16.73
C LYS A 72 17.32 11.84 15.26
N LEU A 73 16.05 11.91 14.92
CA LEU A 73 15.57 12.47 13.67
C LEU A 73 15.25 13.96 13.87
N SER A 74 15.79 14.81 12.99
CA SER A 74 15.37 16.19 12.83
C SER A 74 14.54 16.34 11.56
N ILE A 75 13.35 16.96 11.68
CA ILE A 75 12.53 17.41 10.55
C ILE A 75 12.61 18.92 10.49
N THR A 76 13.05 19.48 9.35
CA THR A 76 13.23 20.94 9.19
C THR A 76 12.30 21.52 8.14
N ALA A 77 11.53 22.54 8.56
CA ALA A 77 10.77 23.41 7.68
C ALA A 77 11.62 24.64 7.29
N ALA A 78 11.78 24.90 6.00
CA ALA A 78 12.52 26.06 5.49
C ALA A 78 11.85 26.67 4.26
N ARG A 79 12.06 27.97 4.01
CA ARG A 79 11.67 28.60 2.74
C ARG A 79 12.43 27.95 1.59
N ALA A 80 11.72 27.67 0.50
CA ALA A 80 12.29 27.05 -0.69
C ALA A 80 11.85 27.78 -1.97
N PRO A 81 12.61 27.63 -3.08
CA PRO A 81 12.21 28.17 -4.37
C PRO A 81 10.80 27.75 -4.77
N SER A 82 10.03 28.67 -5.34
CA SER A 82 8.66 28.42 -5.78
C SER A 82 8.54 27.34 -6.86
N SER A 83 9.63 27.08 -7.60
CA SER A 83 9.74 25.96 -8.53
C SER A 83 9.74 24.58 -7.86
N ILE A 84 9.94 24.51 -6.54
CA ILE A 84 9.96 23.27 -5.75
C ILE A 84 8.69 23.14 -4.92
N VAL A 85 8.25 24.21 -4.24
CA VAL A 85 7.15 24.14 -3.24
C VAL A 85 5.97 25.07 -3.51
N GLY A 86 5.97 25.79 -4.63
CA GLY A 86 5.00 26.84 -4.92
C GLY A 86 5.33 28.19 -4.26
N PRO A 87 4.69 29.29 -4.71
CA PRO A 87 5.00 30.63 -4.21
C PRO A 87 4.65 30.81 -2.73
N GLY A 88 5.64 31.22 -1.93
CA GLY A 88 5.39 31.58 -0.53
C GLY A 88 5.18 30.39 0.42
N SER A 89 5.43 29.16 -0.04
CA SER A 89 5.33 27.95 0.79
C SER A 89 6.63 27.65 1.55
N TRP A 90 6.54 26.73 2.51
CA TRP A 90 7.65 26.11 3.22
C TRP A 90 7.93 24.71 2.64
N ALA A 91 9.19 24.35 2.42
CA ALA A 91 9.60 22.96 2.27
C ALA A 91 9.73 22.34 3.67
N SER A 92 9.04 21.24 3.94
CA SER A 92 9.13 20.51 5.20
C SER A 92 9.05 19.00 5.00
N GLY A 93 8.98 18.22 6.07
CA GLY A 93 8.91 16.75 6.02
C GLY A 93 7.70 16.17 6.74
N LEU A 94 7.20 15.06 6.18
CA LEU A 94 6.25 14.14 6.78
C LEU A 94 6.80 12.72 6.57
N ILE A 95 6.74 11.89 7.62
CA ILE A 95 7.04 10.46 7.56
C ILE A 95 5.84 9.65 7.99
N THR A 96 5.70 8.44 7.45
CA THR A 96 4.60 7.54 7.78
C THR A 96 5.02 6.08 7.80
N THR A 97 4.39 5.28 8.66
CA THR A 97 4.53 3.81 8.67
C THR A 97 3.50 3.08 7.81
N LYS A 98 2.73 3.79 6.97
CA LYS A 98 1.62 3.24 6.17
C LYS A 98 1.93 1.90 5.49
N ASP A 99 3.13 1.76 4.94
CA ASP A 99 3.54 0.58 4.18
C ASP A 99 4.33 -0.46 5.01
N THR A 100 4.60 -0.18 6.30
CA THR A 100 5.54 -0.96 7.13
C THR A 100 4.97 -1.41 8.46
N PHE A 101 4.17 -0.59 9.12
CA PHE A 101 3.61 -0.89 10.43
C PHE A 101 2.24 -0.25 10.61
N ALA A 102 1.27 -1.08 10.97
CA ALA A 102 -0.03 -0.66 11.47
C ALA A 102 -0.44 -1.57 12.62
N GLN A 103 -1.15 -1.00 13.59
CA GLN A 103 -1.58 -1.73 14.78
C GLN A 103 -2.98 -1.31 15.18
N LYS A 104 -3.78 -2.28 15.64
CA LYS A 104 -5.08 -2.03 16.25
C LYS A 104 -4.92 -2.11 17.78
N TYR A 105 -5.34 -1.05 18.47
CA TYR A 105 -5.20 -0.89 19.91
C TYR A 105 -3.76 -0.90 20.41
N GLY A 106 -3.57 -0.53 21.67
CA GLY A 106 -2.26 -0.43 22.27
C GLY A 106 -1.94 0.97 22.77
N TYR A 107 -0.68 1.15 23.13
CA TYR A 107 -0.12 2.46 23.44
C TYR A 107 0.83 2.87 22.33
N PHE A 108 0.70 4.09 21.83
CA PHE A 108 1.59 4.68 20.83
C PHE A 108 2.22 5.91 21.47
N GLU A 109 3.54 6.06 21.37
CA GLU A 109 4.26 7.16 22.00
C GLU A 109 5.37 7.67 21.10
N MET A 110 5.49 9.00 21.02
CA MET A 110 6.62 9.69 20.44
C MET A 110 7.29 10.55 21.51
N ARG A 111 8.61 10.52 21.59
CA ARG A 111 9.40 11.47 22.38
C ARG A 111 10.03 12.51 21.46
N ALA A 112 9.64 13.77 21.61
CA ALA A 112 10.07 14.83 20.71
C ALA A 112 10.25 16.19 21.42
N GLU A 113 11.13 17.01 20.87
CA GLU A 113 11.26 18.44 21.14
C GLU A 113 10.63 19.21 19.98
N PHE A 114 9.53 19.91 20.26
CA PHE A 114 8.82 20.72 19.27
C PHE A 114 9.41 22.13 19.18
N PRO A 115 9.44 22.74 17.97
CA PRO A 115 9.79 24.15 17.84
C PRO A 115 8.72 25.02 18.51
N THR A 116 9.14 26.16 19.08
CA THR A 116 8.24 27.13 19.74
C THR A 116 8.00 28.39 18.94
N ASP A 117 8.54 28.45 17.73
CA ASP A 117 8.31 29.58 16.84
C ASP A 117 6.84 29.70 16.43
N LYS A 118 6.42 30.94 16.17
CA LYS A 118 5.05 31.20 15.74
C LYS A 118 4.71 30.52 14.42
N GLY A 119 3.58 29.82 14.42
CA GLY A 119 2.96 29.22 13.24
C GLY A 119 3.61 27.93 12.76
N VAL A 120 4.48 27.31 13.56
CA VAL A 120 4.78 25.88 13.41
C VAL A 120 3.54 25.04 13.70
N TRP A 121 3.50 23.85 13.14
CA TRP A 121 2.46 22.85 13.35
C TRP A 121 3.07 21.44 13.34
N PRO A 122 3.86 21.05 14.37
CA PRO A 122 4.25 19.66 14.54
C PRO A 122 3.05 18.80 14.95
N ALA A 123 2.99 17.58 14.42
CA ALA A 123 1.94 16.63 14.75
C ALA A 123 2.46 15.19 14.86
N PHE A 124 1.81 14.40 15.72
CA PHE A 124 1.89 12.94 15.78
C PHE A 124 0.48 12.37 15.83
N TRP A 125 0.16 11.52 14.85
CA TRP A 125 -1.21 11.17 14.53
C TRP A 125 -1.30 9.81 13.83
N LEU A 126 -2.51 9.26 13.79
CA LEU A 126 -2.77 7.92 13.28
C LEU A 126 -3.90 7.94 12.25
N LEU A 127 -3.73 7.17 11.17
CA LEU A 127 -4.73 6.94 10.11
C LEU A 127 -4.97 5.44 9.87
N PRO A 128 -6.14 5.03 9.38
CA PRO A 128 -6.48 3.62 9.22
C PRO A 128 -5.71 2.99 8.07
N ALA A 129 -5.25 1.76 8.29
CA ALA A 129 -4.43 1.02 7.35
C ALA A 129 -5.12 0.72 6.01
N ASN A 130 -6.45 0.80 5.97
CA ASN A 130 -7.22 0.68 4.73
C ASN A 130 -7.23 1.96 3.89
N GLY A 131 -6.57 3.04 4.32
CA GLY A 131 -6.45 4.30 3.60
C GLY A 131 -7.70 5.20 3.62
N GLY A 132 -8.74 4.83 4.36
CA GLY A 132 -9.94 5.66 4.52
C GLY A 132 -9.73 6.85 5.48
N TRP A 133 -10.60 7.84 5.40
CA TRP A 133 -10.70 8.91 6.40
C TRP A 133 -12.15 9.46 6.42
N PRO A 134 -12.71 9.78 7.60
CA PRO A 134 -12.29 9.33 8.93
C PRO A 134 -12.35 7.79 9.09
N PRO A 135 -11.77 7.19 10.15
CA PRO A 135 -11.31 7.82 11.39
C PRO A 135 -9.87 8.37 11.37
N GLU A 136 -9.55 9.27 12.30
CA GLU A 136 -8.19 9.77 12.59
C GLU A 136 -8.02 10.00 14.09
N ILE A 137 -6.82 9.70 14.63
CA ILE A 137 -6.46 9.99 16.02
C ILE A 137 -5.25 10.92 16.02
N ASP A 138 -5.48 12.18 16.34
CA ASP A 138 -4.41 13.15 16.59
C ASP A 138 -3.94 13.02 18.03
N VAL A 139 -2.77 12.41 18.21
CA VAL A 139 -2.16 12.23 19.54
C VAL A 139 -1.77 13.60 20.10
N VAL A 140 -1.11 14.40 19.27
CA VAL A 140 -0.78 15.78 19.59
C VAL A 140 -0.67 16.62 18.32
N GLU A 141 -1.26 17.81 18.38
CA GLU A 141 -0.94 18.96 17.53
C GLU A 141 -0.48 20.12 18.41
N ALA A 142 0.57 20.82 18.00
CA ALA A 142 1.05 22.03 18.67
C ALA A 142 1.16 23.20 17.70
N TYR A 143 1.05 24.44 18.19
CA TYR A 143 1.09 25.63 17.32
C TYR A 143 2.11 26.69 17.76
N GLY A 144 3.24 26.26 18.32
CA GLY A 144 4.29 27.16 18.83
C GLY A 144 3.88 27.90 20.11
N THR A 145 2.98 27.30 20.90
CA THR A 145 2.50 27.85 22.17
C THR A 145 2.41 26.73 23.21
N SER A 146 2.02 27.07 24.45
CA SER A 146 1.77 26.08 25.49
C SER A 146 0.47 25.29 25.29
N ASP A 147 -0.31 25.61 24.26
CA ASP A 147 -1.61 24.99 24.02
C ASP A 147 -1.43 23.82 23.05
N LEU A 148 -1.68 22.61 23.55
CA LEU A 148 -1.62 21.35 22.82
C LEU A 148 -3.02 20.80 22.60
N TYR A 149 -3.21 20.12 21.48
CA TYR A 149 -4.51 19.60 21.06
C TYR A 149 -4.41 18.11 20.75
N SER A 150 -5.45 17.36 21.11
CA SER A 150 -5.69 15.99 20.65
C SER A 150 -7.08 15.94 20.05
N TYR A 151 -7.26 15.22 18.94
CA TYR A 151 -8.55 15.16 18.23
C TYR A 151 -8.85 13.73 17.79
N LEU A 152 -10.11 13.33 17.94
CA LEU A 152 -10.71 12.20 17.22
C LEU A 152 -11.58 12.69 16.06
N HIS A 153 -11.15 12.47 14.82
CA HIS A 153 -12.04 12.60 13.67
C HIS A 153 -12.72 11.25 13.43
N THR A 154 -14.04 11.25 13.36
CA THR A 154 -14.84 10.02 13.22
C THR A 154 -16.06 10.27 12.34
N THR A 155 -16.54 9.21 11.71
CA THR A 155 -17.83 9.15 11.01
C THR A 155 -19.00 9.25 11.99
N ASP A 156 -18.82 8.84 13.25
CA ASP A 156 -19.79 9.07 14.32
C ASP A 156 -19.62 10.47 14.91
N LYS A 157 -20.34 11.43 14.32
CA LYS A 157 -20.31 12.84 14.72
C LYS A 157 -20.73 13.10 16.17
N THR A 158 -21.30 12.12 16.88
CA THR A 158 -21.58 12.27 18.32
C THR A 158 -20.36 12.00 19.21
N HIS A 159 -19.33 11.35 18.65
CA HIS A 159 -18.06 11.05 19.30
C HIS A 159 -16.86 11.78 18.66
N GLU A 160 -17.12 12.70 17.72
CA GLU A 160 -16.12 13.65 17.24
C GLU A 160 -15.74 14.59 18.38
N ALA A 161 -14.48 14.57 18.79
CA ALA A 161 -14.06 15.19 20.04
C ALA A 161 -12.65 15.73 19.95
N GLN A 162 -12.49 16.98 20.37
CA GLN A 162 -11.20 17.63 20.55
C GLN A 162 -10.95 17.85 22.05
N TYR A 163 -9.76 17.49 22.51
CA TYR A 163 -9.25 17.89 23.80
C TYR A 163 -8.18 18.98 23.63
N TRP A 164 -8.29 20.02 24.45
CA TRP A 164 -7.29 21.08 24.53
C TRP A 164 -6.65 21.02 25.92
N SER A 165 -5.31 21.06 25.94
CA SER A 165 -4.54 21.08 27.18
C SER A 165 -3.50 22.19 27.15
N ARG A 166 -3.52 23.04 28.18
CA ARG A 166 -2.45 24.03 28.39
C ARG A 166 -1.29 23.43 29.18
N GLN A 167 -0.14 23.25 28.53
CA GLN A 167 1.09 22.64 29.05
C GLN A 167 2.24 23.66 29.12
N THR A 168 2.23 24.54 30.11
CA THR A 168 3.24 25.62 30.22
C THR A 168 4.66 25.13 30.48
N THR A 169 4.85 23.89 30.90
CA THR A 169 6.16 23.27 31.13
C THR A 169 6.72 22.58 29.88
N MET A 170 5.91 22.43 28.82
CA MET A 170 6.26 21.70 27.60
C MET A 170 6.61 22.64 26.44
N LEU A 171 7.44 23.64 26.73
CA LEU A 171 7.86 24.67 25.77
C LEU A 171 9.33 24.49 25.32
N SER A 172 10.06 23.54 25.88
CA SER A 172 11.47 23.35 25.56
C SER A 172 11.95 21.99 26.03
N GLY A 173 12.87 21.38 25.28
CA GLY A 173 13.38 20.04 25.58
C GLY A 173 12.43 18.95 25.09
N TYR A 174 12.84 17.71 25.34
CA TYR A 174 12.10 16.53 24.91
C TYR A 174 10.97 16.19 25.87
N HIS A 175 9.82 15.87 25.28
CA HIS A 175 8.61 15.47 25.98
C HIS A 175 8.02 14.22 25.35
N THR A 176 7.28 13.44 26.13
CA THR A 176 6.55 12.28 25.60
C THR A 176 5.10 12.64 25.29
N TYR A 177 4.65 12.22 24.11
CA TYR A 177 3.28 12.37 23.63
C TYR A 177 2.75 11.01 23.24
N GLY A 178 1.70 10.54 23.91
CA GLY A 178 1.18 9.21 23.69
C GLY A 178 -0.33 9.09 23.77
N VAL A 179 -0.83 7.99 23.20
CA VAL A 179 -2.24 7.62 23.23
C VAL A 179 -2.38 6.16 23.62
N LEU A 180 -3.19 5.89 24.64
CA LEU A 180 -3.65 4.56 24.99
C LEU A 180 -5.01 4.34 24.33
N TRP A 181 -5.02 3.55 23.27
CA TRP A 181 -6.20 3.21 22.50
C TRP A 181 -6.62 1.77 22.79
N THR A 182 -7.83 1.62 23.31
CA THR A 182 -8.46 0.34 23.58
C THR A 182 -9.79 0.26 22.84
N LYS A 183 -10.45 -0.89 22.92
CA LYS A 183 -11.81 -1.03 22.38
C LYS A 183 -12.82 -0.08 23.02
N ASP A 184 -12.60 0.30 24.28
CA ASP A 184 -13.59 1.04 25.06
C ASP A 184 -13.24 2.53 25.19
N THR A 185 -11.95 2.85 25.30
CA THR A 185 -11.46 4.22 25.48
C THR A 185 -10.22 4.55 24.64
N ILE A 186 -10.10 5.82 24.27
CA ILE A 186 -8.89 6.46 23.74
C ILE A 186 -8.48 7.53 24.74
N SER A 187 -7.29 7.38 25.34
CA SER A 187 -6.79 8.29 26.38
C SER A 187 -5.44 8.86 25.99
N PHE A 188 -5.29 10.18 26.05
CA PHE A 188 -4.09 10.91 25.65
C PHE A 188 -3.21 11.22 26.85
N TRP A 189 -1.89 11.12 26.68
CA TRP A 189 -0.88 11.18 27.73
C TRP A 189 0.27 12.09 27.32
N TYR A 190 0.59 13.08 28.14
CA TYR A 190 1.76 13.95 27.97
C TYR A 190 2.68 13.87 29.19
N ASP A 191 3.96 13.58 28.99
CA ASP A 191 4.94 13.34 30.07
C ASP A 191 4.42 12.36 31.15
N GLY A 192 3.78 11.28 30.70
CA GLY A 192 3.19 10.27 31.56
C GLY A 192 1.97 10.72 32.36
N LYS A 193 1.34 11.85 32.02
CA LYS A 193 0.09 12.31 32.64
C LYS A 193 -1.06 12.25 31.66
N GLN A 194 -2.16 11.60 32.04
CA GLN A 194 -3.36 11.58 31.21
C GLN A 194 -3.94 13.00 31.12
N VAL A 195 -4.06 13.51 29.90
CA VAL A 195 -4.61 14.84 29.65
C VAL A 195 -6.08 14.77 29.22
N GLY A 196 -6.48 13.76 28.46
CA GLY A 196 -7.86 13.60 27.99
C GLY A 196 -8.24 12.13 27.78
N SER A 197 -9.53 11.84 27.75
CA SER A 197 -10.03 10.50 27.43
C SER A 197 -11.44 10.56 26.85
N PHE A 198 -11.69 9.75 25.84
CA PHE A 198 -12.97 9.62 25.16
C PHE A 198 -13.35 8.15 25.01
N ALA A 199 -14.64 7.88 24.85
CA ALA A 199 -15.09 6.56 24.41
C ALA A 199 -14.58 6.30 22.98
N THR A 200 -14.11 5.08 22.70
CA THR A 200 -13.64 4.72 21.36
C THR A 200 -14.82 4.72 20.38
N PRO A 201 -14.80 5.56 19.33
CA PRO A 201 -15.83 5.56 18.29
C PRO A 201 -15.94 4.20 17.58
N ALA A 202 -17.12 3.87 17.07
CA ALA A 202 -17.39 2.57 16.45
C ALA A 202 -16.50 2.29 15.22
N ASP A 203 -16.10 3.31 14.47
CA ASP A 203 -15.21 3.20 13.32
C ASP A 203 -13.71 3.11 13.69
N MET A 204 -13.34 3.42 14.93
CA MET A 204 -11.97 3.28 15.47
C MET A 204 -11.70 1.88 16.05
N ASN A 205 -12.05 0.85 15.28
CA ASN A 205 -11.92 -0.58 15.65
C ASN A 205 -11.11 -1.40 14.60
N GLN A 206 -10.18 -0.75 13.88
CA GLN A 206 -9.38 -1.31 12.78
C GLN A 206 -7.91 -0.92 12.93
N PRO A 207 -6.92 -1.61 12.33
CA PRO A 207 -5.52 -1.21 12.43
C PRO A 207 -5.27 0.21 11.87
N MET A 208 -4.42 0.98 12.55
CA MET A 208 -4.00 2.31 12.12
C MET A 208 -2.46 2.40 12.07
N TYR A 209 -1.93 3.17 11.13
CA TYR A 209 -0.51 3.48 10.97
C TYR A 209 -0.20 4.86 11.53
N MET A 210 1.08 5.13 11.81
CA MET A 210 1.55 6.40 12.39
C MET A 210 1.97 7.39 11.30
N LEU A 211 1.76 8.68 11.58
CA LEU A 211 2.29 9.81 10.82
C LEU A 211 2.94 10.80 11.77
N ILE A 212 4.05 11.39 11.33
CA ILE A 212 4.76 12.45 12.04
C ILE A 212 5.20 13.50 11.03
N ASP A 213 4.92 14.77 11.32
CA ASP A 213 5.29 15.86 10.44
C ASP A 213 5.62 17.15 11.20
N LEU A 214 6.26 18.06 10.48
CA LEU A 214 6.36 19.46 10.86
C LEU A 214 5.71 20.34 9.80
N ALA A 215 4.44 20.67 9.96
CA ALA A 215 3.79 21.63 9.11
C ALA A 215 4.01 23.09 9.55
N MET A 216 3.54 24.02 8.72
CA MET A 216 3.58 25.46 8.95
C MET A 216 2.20 26.04 8.64
N LYS A 217 1.61 26.74 9.60
CA LYS A 217 0.37 27.49 9.39
C LYS A 217 0.57 28.58 8.33
N LYS A 218 -0.55 29.07 7.79
CA LYS A 218 -0.57 30.34 7.03
C LYS A 218 0.10 31.46 7.84
N PRO A 219 0.72 32.47 7.18
CA PRO A 219 1.41 33.57 7.82
C PRO A 219 0.64 34.15 9.00
N VAL A 220 1.32 34.22 10.15
CA VAL A 220 0.82 34.86 11.37
C VAL A 220 1.75 36.00 11.78
N ASP A 221 1.21 36.99 12.49
CA ASP A 221 1.97 38.16 12.94
C ASP A 221 3.19 37.79 13.77
N GLY A 222 4.37 38.19 13.27
CA GLY A 222 5.67 37.93 13.90
C GLY A 222 6.28 36.57 13.59
N MET A 223 5.73 35.80 12.63
CA MET A 223 6.43 34.66 12.03
C MET A 223 7.68 35.15 11.30
N THR A 224 8.81 34.47 11.50
CA THR A 224 10.07 34.74 10.80
C THR A 224 10.36 33.66 9.76
N ASP A 225 11.08 34.00 8.69
CA ASP A 225 11.49 33.06 7.64
C ASP A 225 12.67 32.15 8.01
N ALA A 226 13.18 32.23 9.25
CA ALA A 226 14.23 31.33 9.72
C ALA A 226 13.76 29.86 9.65
N PRO A 227 14.64 28.87 9.36
CA PRO A 227 14.26 27.47 9.41
C PRO A 227 13.73 27.09 10.80
N LYS A 228 12.76 26.17 10.84
CA LYS A 228 12.15 25.62 12.05
C LYS A 228 12.42 24.14 12.10
N THR A 229 12.79 23.61 13.26
CA THR A 229 13.18 22.21 13.38
C THR A 229 12.45 21.55 14.54
N MET A 230 11.88 20.38 14.26
CA MET A 230 11.41 19.43 15.27
C MET A 230 12.45 18.32 15.41
N ASN A 231 12.74 17.92 16.65
CA ASN A 231 13.64 16.81 16.94
C ASN A 231 12.86 15.65 17.57
N ILE A 232 13.09 14.43 17.12
CA ILE A 232 12.41 13.22 17.60
C ILE A 232 13.50 12.27 18.10
N ASP A 233 13.39 11.86 19.37
CA ASP A 233 14.28 10.91 20.04
C ASP A 233 13.88 9.47 19.70
N TYR A 234 12.62 9.10 19.98
CA TYR A 234 12.10 7.79 19.62
C TYR A 234 10.62 7.81 19.24
N VAL A 235 10.19 6.74 18.58
CA VAL A 235 8.79 6.35 18.39
C VAL A 235 8.60 4.90 18.77
N ARG A 236 7.61 4.62 19.62
CA ARG A 236 7.31 3.28 20.10
C ARG A 236 5.82 2.97 20.02
N ALA A 237 5.51 1.72 19.71
CA ALA A 237 4.17 1.17 19.85
C ALA A 237 4.20 -0.08 20.73
N TYR A 238 3.16 -0.23 21.53
CA TYR A 238 3.00 -1.33 22.46
C TYR A 238 1.64 -1.97 22.21
N SER A 239 1.62 -3.23 21.79
CA SER A 239 0.39 -3.94 21.47
C SER A 239 -0.29 -4.49 22.73
N LEU A 240 -1.61 -4.32 22.79
CA LEU A 240 -2.49 -4.99 23.73
C LEU A 240 -2.84 -6.42 23.28
N ASP A 241 -2.56 -6.77 22.02
CA ASP A 241 -2.80 -8.11 21.49
C ASP A 241 -1.80 -9.12 22.08
N SER A 242 -2.32 -10.13 22.79
CA SER A 242 -1.51 -11.18 23.40
C SER A 242 -0.74 -12.01 22.38
N ASP A 243 -1.16 -12.03 21.12
CA ASP A 243 -0.51 -12.75 20.02
C ASP A 243 0.46 -11.87 19.22
N ALA A 244 0.53 -10.56 19.51
CA ALA A 244 1.49 -9.68 18.88
C ALA A 244 2.93 -10.18 19.07
N LYS A 245 3.74 -10.04 18.03
CA LYS A 245 5.17 -10.32 18.11
C LYS A 245 5.85 -9.15 18.81
N ALA A 246 6.55 -9.44 19.91
CA ALA A 246 7.39 -8.44 20.54
C ALA A 246 8.64 -8.19 19.67
N VAL A 247 9.07 -6.94 19.57
CA VAL A 247 10.35 -6.55 18.98
C VAL A 247 11.39 -6.31 20.07
N SER A 248 12.67 -6.38 19.71
CA SER A 248 13.74 -5.96 20.63
C SER A 248 13.67 -4.45 20.81
N LEU A 249 13.98 -3.98 22.02
CA LEU A 249 14.35 -2.59 22.23
C LEU A 249 15.72 -2.36 21.59
N ASP A 250 15.82 -1.40 20.68
CA ASP A 250 17.08 -1.02 20.04
C ASP A 250 17.99 -0.27 21.02
N HIS A 251 19.21 0.03 20.59
CA HIS A 251 20.18 0.77 21.39
C HIS A 251 19.67 2.18 21.69
N ILE A 252 19.46 2.47 22.98
CA ILE A 252 19.02 3.81 23.42
C ILE A 252 20.12 4.83 23.16
N SER A 253 19.78 5.83 22.37
CA SER A 253 20.68 6.88 21.93
C SER A 253 20.53 8.17 22.76
N SER A 254 19.30 8.47 23.19
CA SER A 254 18.87 9.57 24.06
C SER A 254 19.70 10.87 23.91
N PRO A 255 19.31 11.77 23.01
CA PRO A 255 20.01 13.03 22.73
C PRO A 255 20.23 13.96 23.93
N ASP A 256 19.40 13.85 24.98
CA ASP A 256 19.50 14.65 26.20
C ASP A 256 20.02 13.86 27.42
N GLY A 257 20.48 12.63 27.21
CA GLY A 257 21.08 11.76 28.23
C GLY A 257 20.11 11.16 29.26
N ASN A 258 18.81 11.27 29.06
CA ASN A 258 17.80 10.65 29.92
C ASN A 258 17.65 9.14 29.61
N ASP A 259 17.49 8.32 30.64
CA ASP A 259 17.26 6.88 30.43
C ASP A 259 15.83 6.63 29.96
N THR A 260 15.68 6.20 28.72
CA THR A 260 14.40 5.86 28.09
C THR A 260 14.17 4.34 28.02
N SER A 261 14.95 3.51 28.75
CA SER A 261 14.86 2.05 28.71
C SER A 261 13.61 1.48 29.36
N ASN A 262 12.92 2.28 30.18
CA ASN A 262 11.71 1.85 30.85
C ASN A 262 10.55 1.75 29.86
N LEU A 263 10.13 0.52 29.57
CA LEU A 263 9.00 0.21 28.69
C LEU A 263 7.63 0.27 29.39
N LEU A 264 7.54 1.00 30.52
CA LEU A 264 6.31 1.20 31.27
C LEU A 264 5.62 -0.11 31.72
N GLY A 265 6.42 -1.16 31.94
CA GLY A 265 5.92 -2.49 32.30
C GLY A 265 5.65 -3.43 31.12
N ALA A 266 5.74 -2.96 29.87
CA ALA A 266 5.61 -3.82 28.70
C ALA A 266 6.79 -4.78 28.54
N THR A 267 6.55 -5.88 27.83
CA THR A 267 7.57 -6.87 27.49
C THR A 267 8.17 -6.60 26.11
N SER A 268 9.47 -6.78 25.94
CA SER A 268 10.16 -6.76 24.65
C SER A 268 10.75 -8.14 24.33
N TYR A 269 11.12 -8.36 23.07
CA TYR A 269 11.84 -9.56 22.68
C TYR A 269 13.29 -9.47 23.17
N ILE A 270 13.72 -10.50 23.89
CA ILE A 270 15.10 -10.67 24.32
C ILE A 270 15.68 -11.82 23.51
N ALA A 271 16.60 -11.50 22.58
CA ALA A 271 17.30 -12.52 21.83
C ALA A 271 18.06 -13.47 22.79
N PRO A 272 18.03 -14.80 22.58
CA PRO A 272 18.79 -15.72 23.40
C PRO A 272 20.28 -15.39 23.32
N ILE A 273 20.92 -15.23 24.49
CA ILE A 273 22.36 -14.96 24.59
C ILE A 273 23.11 -16.16 24.00
N VAL A 274 23.68 -15.98 22.80
CA VAL A 274 24.62 -16.94 22.21
C VAL A 274 25.98 -16.73 22.91
N VAL A 275 26.27 -17.55 23.92
CA VAL A 275 27.61 -17.62 24.50
C VAL A 275 28.54 -18.23 23.45
N ALA A 276 29.35 -17.40 22.80
CA ALA A 276 30.39 -17.87 21.88
C ALA A 276 31.37 -18.80 22.64
N PRO A 277 31.77 -19.95 22.07
CA PRO A 277 32.83 -20.77 22.66
C PRO A 277 34.15 -19.97 22.65
N PRO A 278 35.03 -20.14 23.65
CA PRO A 278 36.30 -19.42 23.69
C PRO A 278 37.18 -19.81 22.49
N ALA A 279 37.73 -18.79 21.83
CA ALA A 279 38.58 -18.96 20.66
C ALA A 279 39.82 -19.81 20.97
N THR A 280 39.90 -21.01 20.38
CA THR A 280 41.13 -21.81 20.38
C THR A 280 41.98 -21.45 19.17
N THR A 281 43.11 -20.80 19.42
CA THR A 281 44.20 -20.63 18.47
C THR A 281 44.86 -21.98 18.15
N SER A 282 44.88 -22.40 16.88
CA SER A 282 45.69 -23.53 16.42
C SER A 282 46.92 -23.05 15.64
N PRO A 283 48.14 -23.47 16.01
CA PRO A 283 49.33 -23.30 15.19
C PRO A 283 49.49 -24.44 14.16
N THR A 284 50.37 -24.21 13.20
CA THR A 284 50.63 -24.92 11.94
C THR A 284 51.23 -26.34 12.07
N ALA A 285 50.74 -27.28 11.21
CA ALA A 285 51.33 -28.46 10.51
C ALA A 285 52.42 -29.36 11.18
N PRO A 286 52.41 -30.72 11.03
CA PRO A 286 52.64 -31.39 9.72
C PRO A 286 51.91 -32.73 9.43
N VAL A 287 52.17 -33.18 8.19
CA VAL A 287 51.68 -34.32 7.36
C VAL A 287 52.04 -35.72 7.92
N ILE A 288 51.26 -36.79 7.58
CA ILE A 288 51.70 -38.11 6.99
C ILE A 288 50.66 -39.28 7.13
N THR A 289 50.21 -39.76 5.95
CA THR A 289 49.84 -41.12 5.43
C THR A 289 48.86 -42.12 6.09
N ALA A 290 48.02 -42.70 5.21
CA ALA A 290 47.14 -43.90 5.35
C ALA A 290 47.93 -45.25 5.42
N PRO A 291 47.32 -46.45 5.67
CA PRO A 291 46.48 -47.16 4.67
C PRO A 291 45.32 -48.09 5.16
N VAL A 292 44.50 -48.46 4.16
CA VAL A 292 43.48 -49.54 3.91
C VAL A 292 43.87 -50.93 4.50
N THR A 293 43.00 -51.92 4.85
CA THR A 293 42.02 -52.78 4.09
C THR A 293 41.28 -53.83 5.02
N PRO A 294 40.37 -54.77 4.58
CA PRO A 294 39.07 -55.11 5.21
C PRO A 294 38.89 -56.64 5.57
N PRO A 295 37.74 -57.33 5.34
CA PRO A 295 36.52 -57.50 6.17
C PRO A 295 36.24 -58.98 6.59
N SER A 296 35.13 -59.25 7.30
CA SER A 296 34.56 -60.62 7.44
C SER A 296 33.03 -60.64 7.57
N THR A 297 32.45 -61.61 6.87
CA THR A 297 31.05 -61.94 6.57
C THR A 297 30.38 -62.83 7.63
N VAL A 298 29.05 -62.71 7.81
CA VAL A 298 28.19 -63.81 8.26
C VAL A 298 26.79 -63.73 7.60
N THR A 299 26.30 -64.87 7.14
CA THR A 299 25.00 -65.10 6.49
C THR A 299 24.05 -65.86 7.44
N VAL A 300 22.75 -65.53 7.48
CA VAL A 300 21.70 -66.40 8.05
C VAL A 300 20.41 -66.32 7.22
N THR A 301 19.80 -67.49 7.02
CA THR A 301 18.63 -67.84 6.19
C THR A 301 17.28 -67.69 6.91
N THR A 302 16.21 -67.47 6.14
CA THR A 302 14.78 -67.41 6.53
C THR A 302 14.13 -68.78 6.72
N PRO A 303 12.99 -68.88 7.45
CA PRO A 303 11.74 -69.22 6.75
C PRO A 303 10.43 -68.54 7.25
N ALA A 304 9.54 -68.38 6.25
CA ALA A 304 8.08 -68.16 6.14
C ALA A 304 7.15 -67.80 7.33
N THR A 305 6.24 -66.91 6.94
CA THR A 305 5.15 -66.17 7.59
C THR A 305 3.88 -66.97 7.88
N ALA A 306 3.20 -66.65 9.00
CA ALA A 306 1.76 -66.84 9.20
C ALA A 306 1.13 -65.47 9.54
N THR A 307 0.06 -65.13 8.83
CA THR A 307 -0.64 -63.83 8.84
C THR A 307 -1.65 -63.71 9.99
N PRO A 308 -1.73 -62.58 10.71
CA PRO A 308 -2.98 -62.11 11.29
C PRO A 308 -3.60 -61.00 10.44
N ALA A 309 -4.92 -61.03 10.31
CA ALA A 309 -5.72 -60.06 9.55
C ALA A 309 -5.54 -58.62 10.07
N PRO A 310 -5.45 -57.59 9.19
CA PRO A 310 -5.47 -56.21 9.63
C PRO A 310 -6.90 -55.73 9.87
N ALA A 311 -7.04 -54.90 10.89
CA ALA A 311 -8.21 -54.06 11.18
C ALA A 311 -8.59 -53.17 9.98
N PRO A 312 -9.85 -52.70 9.87
CA PRO A 312 -10.24 -51.83 8.78
C PRO A 312 -9.44 -50.52 8.84
N SER A 313 -8.67 -50.26 7.80
CA SER A 313 -7.92 -49.01 7.65
C SER A 313 -8.89 -47.87 7.36
N THR A 314 -9.01 -46.93 8.29
CA THR A 314 -9.40 -45.54 8.00
C THR A 314 -8.56 -45.07 6.81
N PRO A 315 -9.12 -44.43 5.76
CA PRO A 315 -8.30 -43.92 4.68
C PRO A 315 -7.39 -42.84 5.28
N THR A 316 -6.12 -43.18 5.48
CA THR A 316 -5.12 -42.23 5.90
C THR A 316 -4.86 -41.32 4.71
N THR A 317 -5.49 -40.14 4.69
CA THR A 317 -5.09 -39.06 3.79
C THR A 317 -3.61 -38.85 3.98
N LYS A 318 -2.85 -39.11 2.93
CA LYS A 318 -1.40 -38.96 2.99
C LYS A 318 -1.08 -37.48 2.76
N THR A 319 -0.35 -36.86 3.66
CA THR A 319 0.16 -35.49 3.47
C THR A 319 1.60 -35.56 3.01
N VAL A 320 1.93 -34.80 1.98
CA VAL A 320 3.29 -34.63 1.46
C VAL A 320 3.57 -33.12 1.43
N THR A 321 4.60 -32.71 2.16
CA THR A 321 4.98 -31.30 2.32
C THR A 321 6.38 -31.07 1.74
N GLY A 322 6.55 -30.00 0.99
CA GLY A 322 7.82 -29.56 0.43
C GLY A 322 8.69 -28.76 1.40
N ALA A 323 9.88 -28.41 0.92
CA ALA A 323 10.85 -27.58 1.60
C ALA A 323 10.62 -26.09 1.28
N ALA A 324 11.62 -25.25 1.60
CA ALA A 324 11.60 -23.82 1.26
C ALA A 324 12.30 -23.52 -0.09
N THR A 325 12.51 -24.54 -0.92
CA THR A 325 13.21 -24.48 -2.21
C THR A 325 12.35 -25.16 -3.26
N ALA A 326 12.52 -24.79 -4.54
CA ALA A 326 11.76 -25.40 -5.65
C ALA A 326 11.84 -26.95 -5.66
N ASP A 327 10.68 -27.58 -5.51
CA ASP A 327 10.49 -29.01 -5.40
C ASP A 327 9.78 -29.60 -6.63
N THR A 328 10.00 -30.90 -6.87
CA THR A 328 9.27 -31.65 -7.88
C THR A 328 8.70 -32.93 -7.27
N PHE A 329 7.38 -32.96 -7.15
CA PHE A 329 6.61 -34.08 -6.63
C PHE A 329 6.14 -34.99 -7.77
N LYS A 330 5.96 -36.27 -7.45
CA LYS A 330 5.26 -37.23 -8.31
C LYS A 330 3.96 -37.65 -7.65
N ALA A 331 2.86 -37.51 -8.38
CA ALA A 331 1.54 -37.93 -7.92
C ALA A 331 1.52 -39.45 -7.69
N VAL A 332 0.96 -39.88 -6.56
CA VAL A 332 0.75 -41.29 -6.22
C VAL A 332 -0.73 -41.64 -6.30
N SER A 333 -1.06 -42.93 -6.41
CA SER A 333 -2.46 -43.37 -6.40
C SER A 333 -3.09 -43.23 -5.01
N GLY A 334 -4.40 -42.92 -4.95
CA GLY A 334 -5.14 -42.72 -3.71
C GLY A 334 -5.52 -41.26 -3.46
N GLU A 335 -5.83 -40.92 -2.20
CA GLU A 335 -6.13 -39.56 -1.77
C GLU A 335 -4.94 -38.94 -1.03
N THR A 336 -4.35 -37.91 -1.62
CA THR A 336 -3.13 -37.27 -1.10
C THR A 336 -3.31 -35.76 -1.06
N HIS A 337 -2.86 -35.14 0.04
CA HIS A 337 -2.71 -33.69 0.13
C HIS A 337 -1.26 -33.34 -0.14
N TYR A 338 -1.02 -32.61 -1.24
CA TYR A 338 0.27 -32.05 -1.58
C TYR A 338 0.31 -30.57 -1.19
N ASP A 339 1.31 -30.22 -0.40
CA ASP A 339 1.65 -28.85 -0.03
C ASP A 339 3.10 -28.58 -0.47
N GLY A 340 3.31 -27.73 -1.47
CA GLY A 340 4.67 -27.48 -1.97
C GLY A 340 5.55 -26.68 -1.02
N GLY A 341 4.98 -25.96 -0.05
CA GLY A 341 5.75 -25.11 0.85
C GLY A 341 6.14 -23.79 0.18
N LEU A 342 7.40 -23.37 0.33
CA LEU A 342 7.92 -22.16 -0.33
C LEU A 342 8.84 -22.58 -1.48
N GLY A 343 8.79 -21.90 -2.61
CA GLY A 343 9.58 -22.30 -3.77
C GLY A 343 8.78 -22.13 -5.05
N HIS A 344 9.26 -22.71 -6.14
CA HIS A 344 8.49 -22.85 -7.38
C HIS A 344 8.33 -24.34 -7.62
N ASP A 345 7.16 -24.87 -7.29
CA ASP A 345 6.95 -26.29 -7.08
C ASP A 345 6.17 -26.92 -8.22
N THR A 346 6.53 -28.15 -8.57
CA THR A 346 5.90 -28.89 -9.66
C THR A 346 5.35 -30.22 -9.18
N LEU A 347 4.04 -30.47 -9.35
CA LEU A 347 3.43 -31.78 -9.15
C LEU A 347 3.22 -32.51 -10.49
N SER A 348 3.91 -33.63 -10.65
CA SER A 348 3.91 -34.42 -11.90
C SER A 348 2.93 -35.60 -11.85
N TYR A 349 2.01 -35.65 -12.81
CA TYR A 349 1.07 -36.74 -13.07
C TYR A 349 1.51 -37.58 -14.27
N ALA A 350 1.38 -38.91 -14.13
CA ALA A 350 1.92 -39.85 -15.12
C ALA A 350 1.06 -40.01 -16.39
N LYS A 351 -0.23 -39.66 -16.35
CA LYS A 351 -1.15 -39.74 -17.50
C LYS A 351 -1.31 -38.36 -18.16
N ALA A 352 -1.93 -38.35 -19.33
CA ALA A 352 -2.25 -37.11 -20.03
C ALA A 352 -3.24 -36.26 -19.22
N SER A 353 -3.19 -34.94 -19.36
CA SER A 353 -4.02 -33.98 -18.64
C SER A 353 -5.53 -34.24 -18.79
N SER A 354 -5.97 -34.80 -19.91
CA SER A 354 -7.36 -35.20 -20.17
C SER A 354 -7.87 -36.36 -19.30
N SER A 355 -6.97 -37.09 -18.64
CA SER A 355 -7.32 -38.17 -17.69
C SER A 355 -7.68 -37.65 -16.30
N TYR A 356 -7.54 -36.34 -16.08
CA TYR A 356 -7.75 -35.69 -14.79
C TYR A 356 -8.75 -34.55 -14.91
N SER A 357 -9.57 -34.37 -13.87
CA SER A 357 -10.38 -33.18 -13.66
C SER A 357 -9.68 -32.29 -12.64
N ILE A 358 -9.37 -31.06 -13.06
CA ILE A 358 -8.70 -30.05 -12.24
C ILE A 358 -9.76 -29.00 -11.90
N LYS A 359 -10.00 -28.77 -10.61
CA LYS A 359 -11.03 -27.86 -10.13
C LYS A 359 -10.49 -27.04 -8.96
N ALA A 360 -10.63 -25.73 -9.04
CA ALA A 360 -10.31 -24.84 -7.95
C ALA A 360 -11.39 -24.91 -6.85
N ASN A 361 -10.98 -24.90 -5.58
CA ASN A 361 -11.85 -24.94 -4.41
C ASN A 361 -12.05 -23.52 -3.84
N ALA A 362 -13.06 -23.36 -2.99
CA ALA A 362 -13.39 -22.07 -2.38
C ALA A 362 -12.38 -21.61 -1.31
N ASP A 363 -11.57 -22.53 -0.79
CA ASP A 363 -10.54 -22.29 0.23
C ASP A 363 -9.15 -21.97 -0.36
N GLY A 364 -9.06 -21.80 -1.70
CA GLY A 364 -7.82 -21.49 -2.40
C GLY A 364 -7.03 -22.72 -2.86
N SER A 365 -7.39 -23.93 -2.41
CA SER A 365 -6.75 -25.17 -2.87
C SER A 365 -7.29 -25.64 -4.24
N TRP A 366 -6.61 -26.61 -4.85
CA TRP A 366 -7.02 -27.24 -6.09
C TRP A 366 -7.31 -28.73 -5.89
N SER A 367 -8.46 -29.19 -6.37
CA SER A 367 -8.80 -30.61 -6.48
C SER A 367 -8.35 -31.14 -7.84
N VAL A 368 -7.46 -32.15 -7.85
CA VAL A 368 -7.08 -32.89 -9.06
C VAL A 368 -7.55 -34.32 -8.93
N THR A 369 -8.49 -34.74 -9.78
CA THR A 369 -9.20 -36.01 -9.62
C THR A 369 -9.13 -36.87 -10.87
N SER A 370 -9.00 -38.17 -10.70
CA SER A 370 -9.11 -39.18 -11.75
C SER A 370 -10.02 -40.32 -11.26
N ALA A 371 -10.21 -41.35 -12.09
CA ALA A 371 -10.96 -42.54 -11.67
C ALA A 371 -10.32 -43.25 -10.45
N ASP A 372 -9.01 -43.10 -10.26
CA ASP A 372 -8.22 -43.87 -9.29
C ASP A 372 -7.53 -42.99 -8.23
N SER A 373 -7.65 -41.66 -8.32
CA SER A 373 -6.99 -40.70 -7.42
C SER A 373 -7.83 -39.45 -7.16
N ARG A 374 -7.66 -38.88 -5.96
CA ARG A 374 -8.26 -37.61 -5.58
C ARG A 374 -7.25 -36.82 -4.77
N ASP A 375 -6.65 -35.84 -5.38
CA ASP A 375 -5.58 -35.06 -4.76
C ASP A 375 -6.08 -33.65 -4.42
N ILE A 376 -5.67 -33.15 -3.26
CA ILE A 376 -5.82 -31.75 -2.88
C ILE A 376 -4.43 -31.13 -2.98
N VAL A 377 -4.33 -30.02 -3.70
CA VAL A 377 -3.08 -29.36 -4.04
C VAL A 377 -3.10 -27.94 -3.50
N THR A 378 -2.07 -27.59 -2.73
CA THR A 378 -1.87 -26.26 -2.11
C THR A 378 -0.40 -25.87 -2.31
N ASN A 379 -0.11 -24.58 -2.52
CA ASN A 379 1.26 -24.06 -2.69
C ASN A 379 2.08 -24.83 -3.75
N ILE A 380 1.48 -25.14 -4.90
CA ILE A 380 2.19 -25.76 -6.03
C ILE A 380 1.85 -24.97 -7.29
N GLU A 381 2.87 -24.43 -7.94
CA GLU A 381 2.73 -23.49 -9.05
C GLU A 381 2.49 -24.22 -10.37
N THR A 382 3.03 -25.42 -10.56
CA THR A 382 2.93 -26.14 -11.83
C THR A 382 2.41 -27.57 -11.66
N LEU A 383 1.37 -27.94 -12.40
CA LEU A 383 0.99 -29.33 -12.66
C LEU A 383 1.61 -29.81 -13.97
N SER A 384 2.49 -30.79 -13.91
CA SER A 384 3.07 -31.41 -15.11
C SER A 384 2.34 -32.72 -15.44
N PHE A 385 1.88 -32.88 -16.67
CA PHE A 385 1.27 -34.09 -17.20
C PHE A 385 2.14 -34.69 -18.31
N SER A 386 1.87 -35.93 -18.70
CA SER A 386 2.66 -36.59 -19.76
C SER A 386 2.58 -35.90 -21.13
N ASP A 387 1.57 -35.07 -21.35
CA ASP A 387 1.27 -34.35 -22.59
C ASP A 387 1.54 -32.84 -22.52
N ARG A 388 1.46 -32.20 -21.34
CA ARG A 388 1.66 -30.75 -21.15
C ARG A 388 1.83 -30.36 -19.68
N SER A 389 2.21 -29.11 -19.42
CA SER A 389 2.15 -28.50 -18.07
C SER A 389 1.01 -27.47 -17.95
N VAL A 390 0.55 -27.23 -16.73
CA VAL A 390 -0.53 -26.30 -16.35
C VAL A 390 -0.10 -25.55 -15.09
N GLU A 391 -0.02 -24.22 -15.13
CA GLU A 391 0.28 -23.41 -13.94
C GLU A 391 -0.98 -23.26 -13.05
N LEU A 392 -0.85 -23.08 -11.73
CA LEU A 392 -1.94 -22.90 -10.78
C LEU A 392 -1.85 -21.52 -10.09
N VAL A 393 -3.00 -20.85 -9.96
CA VAL A 393 -3.18 -19.53 -9.31
C VAL A 393 -4.32 -19.67 -8.28
N ASP A 394 -4.35 -18.92 -7.18
CA ASP A 394 -5.53 -18.92 -6.26
C ASP A 394 -6.83 -18.68 -7.06
N SER A 395 -7.90 -19.43 -6.75
CA SER A 395 -9.15 -19.43 -7.51
C SER A 395 -9.86 -18.07 -7.57
N ARG A 396 -9.70 -17.24 -6.53
CA ARG A 396 -10.23 -15.87 -6.44
C ARG A 396 -9.40 -14.91 -7.27
N VAL A 397 -8.08 -15.08 -7.24
CA VAL A 397 -7.15 -14.31 -8.08
C VAL A 397 -7.36 -14.64 -9.57
N ALA A 398 -7.57 -15.91 -9.91
CA ALA A 398 -7.95 -16.36 -11.24
C ALA A 398 -9.29 -15.74 -11.71
N THR A 399 -10.27 -15.67 -10.83
CA THR A 399 -11.57 -15.02 -11.10
C THR A 399 -11.39 -13.52 -11.31
N ALA A 400 -10.59 -12.85 -10.47
CA ALA A 400 -10.28 -11.43 -10.59
C ALA A 400 -9.58 -11.12 -11.93
N MET A 401 -8.56 -11.89 -12.31
CA MET A 401 -7.88 -11.75 -13.60
C MET A 401 -8.84 -11.88 -14.78
N ASN A 402 -9.76 -12.84 -14.74
CA ASN A 402 -10.77 -12.99 -15.79
C ASN A 402 -11.76 -11.81 -15.81
N ASN A 403 -12.19 -11.34 -14.64
CA ASN A 403 -13.19 -10.29 -14.55
C ASN A 403 -12.65 -8.92 -14.97
N ILE A 404 -11.47 -8.54 -14.49
CA ILE A 404 -10.93 -7.19 -14.75
C ILE A 404 -9.93 -7.16 -15.88
N LEU A 405 -9.00 -8.12 -16.01
CA LEU A 405 -8.00 -8.12 -17.10
C LEU A 405 -8.51 -8.75 -18.39
N ARG A 406 -9.64 -9.47 -18.34
CA ARG A 406 -10.23 -10.21 -19.48
C ARG A 406 -9.25 -11.18 -20.15
N ILE A 407 -8.40 -11.80 -19.33
CA ILE A 407 -7.46 -12.85 -19.76
C ILE A 407 -7.78 -14.14 -19.03
N ALA A 408 -7.66 -15.26 -19.76
CA ALA A 408 -7.70 -16.56 -19.12
C ALA A 408 -6.43 -16.74 -18.25
N PRO A 409 -6.53 -17.17 -16.99
CA PRO A 409 -5.39 -17.27 -16.06
C PRO A 409 -4.22 -18.14 -16.57
N LEU A 410 -4.50 -19.07 -17.49
CA LEU A 410 -3.52 -19.99 -18.08
C LEU A 410 -3.09 -19.61 -19.50
N SER A 411 -3.46 -18.42 -19.97
CA SER A 411 -3.08 -17.95 -21.29
C SER A 411 -1.65 -17.44 -21.30
N THR A 412 -1.04 -17.39 -22.50
CA THR A 412 0.28 -16.77 -22.68
C THR A 412 0.27 -15.30 -22.22
N GLN A 413 -0.86 -14.61 -22.34
CA GLN A 413 -1.04 -13.22 -21.93
C GLN A 413 -1.03 -13.06 -20.40
N ALA A 414 -1.44 -14.09 -19.65
CA ALA A 414 -1.43 -14.10 -18.19
C ALA A 414 -0.05 -14.38 -17.58
N GLN A 415 0.94 -14.81 -18.37
CA GLN A 415 2.25 -15.25 -17.85
C GLN A 415 2.99 -14.16 -17.06
N ALA A 416 2.98 -12.91 -17.53
CA ALA A 416 3.66 -11.81 -16.85
C ALA A 416 3.03 -11.52 -15.48
N THR A 417 1.70 -11.40 -15.42
CA THR A 417 0.96 -11.18 -14.18
C THR A 417 1.08 -12.36 -13.22
N THR A 418 0.97 -13.59 -13.74
CA THR A 418 1.11 -14.82 -12.95
C THR A 418 2.51 -14.93 -12.34
N LYS A 419 3.55 -14.53 -13.07
CA LYS A 419 4.92 -14.48 -12.56
C LYS A 419 5.11 -13.48 -11.42
N VAL A 420 4.49 -12.31 -11.52
CA VAL A 420 4.50 -11.30 -10.44
C VAL A 420 3.77 -11.83 -9.21
N LEU A 421 2.60 -12.43 -9.40
CA LEU A 421 1.80 -13.02 -8.33
C LEU A 421 2.55 -14.17 -7.63
N ALA A 422 3.18 -15.07 -8.41
CA ALA A 422 4.00 -16.15 -7.85
C ALA A 422 5.19 -15.62 -7.05
N ALA A 423 5.84 -14.55 -7.52
CA ALA A 423 6.94 -13.92 -6.78
C ALA A 423 6.48 -13.24 -5.48
N ASP A 424 5.32 -12.59 -5.50
CA ASP A 424 4.72 -11.95 -4.32
C ASP A 424 4.32 -13.00 -3.26
N MET A 425 3.66 -14.09 -3.68
CA MET A 425 3.32 -15.21 -2.80
C MET A 425 4.57 -15.89 -2.23
N ALA A 426 5.63 -16.08 -3.04
CA ALA A 426 6.90 -16.62 -2.58
C ALA A 426 7.62 -15.72 -1.57
N ALA A 427 7.32 -14.42 -1.57
CA ALA A 427 7.79 -13.45 -0.58
C ALA A 427 6.89 -13.36 0.66
N GLY A 428 5.83 -14.18 0.75
CA GLY A 428 4.88 -14.19 1.87
C GLY A 428 3.67 -13.26 1.66
N GLY A 429 3.38 -12.85 0.43
CA GLY A 429 2.22 -12.04 0.06
C GLY A 429 0.89 -12.69 0.45
N THR A 430 -0.10 -11.86 0.78
CA THR A 430 -1.45 -12.29 1.15
C THR A 430 -2.36 -12.35 -0.08
N LEU A 431 -3.59 -12.86 0.11
CA LEU A 431 -4.61 -12.72 -0.94
C LEU A 431 -4.84 -11.26 -1.32
N ASP A 432 -4.82 -10.35 -0.34
CA ASP A 432 -5.06 -8.92 -0.58
C ASP A 432 -3.92 -8.31 -1.40
N SER A 433 -2.66 -8.70 -1.16
CA SER A 433 -1.55 -8.27 -2.00
C SER A 433 -1.66 -8.83 -3.41
N ALA A 434 -2.06 -10.10 -3.56
CA ALA A 434 -2.32 -10.70 -4.87
C ALA A 434 -3.44 -9.98 -5.63
N MET A 435 -4.55 -9.64 -4.98
CA MET A 435 -5.65 -8.88 -5.58
C MET A 435 -5.20 -7.46 -5.96
N ALA A 436 -4.39 -6.80 -5.12
CA ALA A 436 -3.81 -5.49 -5.44
C ALA A 436 -2.89 -5.55 -6.67
N GLN A 437 -2.12 -6.63 -6.87
CA GLN A 437 -1.32 -6.83 -8.08
C GLN A 437 -2.20 -7.01 -9.33
N VAL A 438 -3.35 -7.69 -9.21
CA VAL A 438 -4.31 -7.80 -10.32
C VAL A 438 -4.90 -6.43 -10.68
N THR A 439 -5.31 -5.63 -9.67
CA THR A 439 -5.77 -4.25 -9.89
C THR A 439 -4.68 -3.39 -10.52
N LYS A 440 -3.43 -3.49 -10.05
CA LYS A 440 -2.29 -2.76 -10.62
C LYS A 440 -2.05 -3.12 -12.09
N ALA A 441 -2.19 -4.40 -12.45
CA ALA A 441 -2.09 -4.84 -13.84
C ALA A 441 -3.24 -4.30 -14.72
N ALA A 442 -4.35 -3.89 -14.13
CA ALA A 442 -5.54 -3.37 -14.82
C ALA A 442 -5.49 -1.85 -15.08
N ALA A 443 -4.57 -1.12 -14.44
CA ALA A 443 -4.48 0.35 -14.52
C ALA A 443 -4.34 0.87 -15.96
N ALA A 444 -3.54 0.20 -16.80
CA ALA A 444 -3.28 0.63 -18.17
C ALA A 444 -4.36 0.19 -19.18
N THR A 445 -5.39 -0.56 -18.76
CA THR A 445 -6.40 -1.14 -19.64
C THR A 445 -7.80 -0.93 -19.07
N THR A 446 -8.19 -1.71 -18.08
CA THR A 446 -9.53 -1.73 -17.48
C THR A 446 -9.88 -0.39 -16.87
N GLU A 447 -8.97 0.23 -16.13
CA GLU A 447 -9.20 1.52 -15.49
C GLU A 447 -9.38 2.64 -16.51
N VAL A 448 -8.54 2.69 -17.53
CA VAL A 448 -8.68 3.59 -18.68
C VAL A 448 -10.07 3.47 -19.30
N ALA A 449 -10.52 2.24 -19.56
CA ALA A 449 -11.82 1.98 -20.17
C ALA A 449 -12.97 2.43 -19.25
N VAL A 450 -12.92 2.05 -17.97
CA VAL A 450 -13.97 2.29 -16.98
C VAL A 450 -14.16 3.78 -16.71
N LEU A 451 -13.09 4.50 -16.36
CA LEU A 451 -13.17 5.92 -16.02
C LEU A 451 -13.59 6.77 -17.22
N SER A 452 -13.03 6.47 -18.40
CA SER A 452 -13.40 7.18 -19.62
C SER A 452 -14.86 6.93 -19.99
N TYR A 453 -15.32 5.67 -19.97
CA TYR A 453 -16.74 5.38 -20.24
C TYR A 453 -17.67 6.06 -19.24
N GLN A 454 -17.33 6.06 -17.95
CA GLN A 454 -18.12 6.80 -16.96
C GLN A 454 -18.20 8.28 -17.31
N PHE A 455 -17.12 8.91 -17.73
CA PHE A 455 -17.13 10.33 -18.06
C PHE A 455 -18.01 10.64 -19.27
N PHE A 456 -17.81 9.89 -20.36
CA PHE A 456 -18.41 10.17 -21.66
C PHE A 456 -19.83 9.61 -21.81
N THR A 457 -20.18 8.54 -21.09
CA THR A 457 -21.47 7.84 -21.22
C THR A 457 -22.30 7.80 -19.94
N GLY A 458 -21.73 8.17 -18.80
CA GLY A 458 -22.40 8.17 -17.49
C GLY A 458 -22.49 6.80 -16.82
N LYS A 459 -21.85 5.77 -17.38
CA LYS A 459 -21.80 4.42 -16.82
C LYS A 459 -20.53 3.67 -17.26
N THR A 460 -20.17 2.62 -16.53
CA THR A 460 -19.12 1.69 -16.92
C THR A 460 -19.55 0.84 -18.14
N PRO A 461 -18.61 0.26 -18.92
CA PRO A 461 -18.97 -0.56 -20.07
C PRO A 461 -19.80 -1.80 -19.70
N THR A 462 -20.55 -2.33 -20.67
CA THR A 462 -21.15 -3.67 -20.55
C THR A 462 -20.06 -4.74 -20.53
N ALA A 463 -20.38 -5.98 -20.14
CA ALA A 463 -19.43 -7.10 -20.22
C ALA A 463 -18.87 -7.29 -21.65
N ALA A 464 -19.74 -7.27 -22.66
CA ALA A 464 -19.34 -7.33 -24.06
C ALA A 464 -18.54 -6.09 -24.51
N GLY A 465 -18.86 -4.92 -23.93
CA GLY A 465 -18.07 -3.70 -24.09
C GLY A 465 -16.65 -3.88 -23.56
N MET A 466 -16.47 -4.41 -22.35
CA MET A 466 -15.14 -4.72 -21.81
C MET A 466 -14.37 -5.70 -22.71
N ASP A 467 -15.04 -6.73 -23.24
CA ASP A 467 -14.41 -7.64 -24.21
C ASP A 467 -13.94 -6.93 -25.48
N TYR A 468 -14.72 -5.98 -25.99
CA TYR A 468 -14.35 -5.18 -27.15
C TYR A 468 -13.20 -4.20 -26.83
N LEU A 469 -13.15 -3.63 -25.63
CA LEU A 469 -12.26 -2.52 -25.30
C LEU A 469 -10.91 -2.95 -24.73
N ILE A 470 -10.83 -4.10 -24.07
CA ILE A 470 -9.61 -4.51 -23.35
C ILE A 470 -9.20 -5.97 -23.54
N ALA A 471 -10.08 -6.88 -24.00
CA ALA A 471 -9.70 -8.29 -24.06
C ALA A 471 -8.63 -8.53 -25.16
N PRO A 472 -7.46 -9.10 -24.86
CA PRO A 472 -6.41 -9.30 -25.86
C PRO A 472 -6.81 -10.18 -27.04
N THR A 473 -7.76 -11.09 -26.83
CA THR A 473 -8.35 -11.96 -27.85
C THR A 473 -9.79 -11.57 -28.20
N GLY A 474 -10.18 -10.34 -27.86
CA GLY A 474 -11.50 -9.80 -28.11
C GLY A 474 -11.77 -9.49 -29.60
N PRO A 475 -13.00 -9.12 -29.95
CA PRO A 475 -13.40 -8.87 -31.33
C PRO A 475 -12.72 -7.64 -31.97
N ASN A 476 -12.12 -6.75 -31.17
CA ASN A 476 -11.39 -5.58 -31.64
C ASN A 476 -9.88 -5.80 -31.49
N ALA A 477 -9.16 -5.89 -32.62
CA ALA A 477 -7.71 -6.06 -32.61
C ALA A 477 -6.93 -4.81 -32.15
N ASN A 478 -7.56 -3.62 -32.20
CA ASN A 478 -6.95 -2.33 -31.88
C ASN A 478 -7.52 -1.76 -30.57
N ASN A 479 -7.47 -2.56 -29.51
CA ASN A 479 -8.03 -2.22 -28.20
C ASN A 479 -6.91 -1.84 -27.20
N LEU A 480 -7.23 -1.56 -25.94
CA LEU A 480 -6.25 -1.07 -24.95
C LEU A 480 -5.12 -2.09 -24.64
N SER A 481 -5.32 -3.36 -24.99
CA SER A 481 -4.31 -4.42 -24.88
C SER A 481 -3.54 -4.68 -26.18
N SER A 482 -3.80 -3.91 -27.24
CA SER A 482 -3.12 -4.04 -28.54
C SER A 482 -1.71 -3.46 -28.53
N GLU A 483 -0.91 -3.85 -29.53
CA GLU A 483 0.45 -3.34 -29.72
C GLU A 483 0.50 -1.80 -29.81
N TYR A 484 -0.50 -1.18 -30.46
CA TYR A 484 -0.59 0.27 -30.56
C TYR A 484 -0.62 0.96 -29.18
N TYR A 485 -1.54 0.54 -28.31
CA TYR A 485 -1.62 1.11 -26.96
C TYR A 485 -0.45 0.66 -26.06
N SER A 486 0.15 -0.50 -26.33
CA SER A 486 1.35 -0.99 -25.61
C SER A 486 2.55 -0.03 -25.70
N ALA A 487 2.65 0.73 -26.79
CA ALA A 487 3.70 1.73 -26.97
C ALA A 487 3.44 3.07 -26.24
N LEU A 488 2.25 3.25 -25.67
CA LEU A 488 1.85 4.47 -24.96
C LEU A 488 2.01 4.32 -23.45
N ASN A 489 2.49 5.38 -22.80
CA ASN A 489 2.40 5.50 -21.34
C ASN A 489 0.92 5.62 -20.90
N VAL A 490 0.65 5.44 -19.60
CA VAL A 490 -0.73 5.39 -19.08
C VAL A 490 -1.51 6.67 -19.39
N GLU A 491 -0.91 7.84 -19.20
CA GLU A 491 -1.51 9.14 -19.55
C GLU A 491 -1.98 9.19 -21.01
N ASN A 492 -1.10 8.83 -21.95
CA ASN A 492 -1.42 8.88 -23.38
C ASN A 492 -2.43 7.81 -23.81
N ARG A 493 -2.60 6.74 -23.02
CA ARG A 493 -3.72 5.79 -23.21
C ARG A 493 -5.05 6.45 -22.87
N TYR A 494 -5.14 7.14 -21.74
CA TYR A 494 -6.35 7.91 -21.39
C TYR A 494 -6.65 8.97 -22.44
N ILE A 495 -5.66 9.78 -22.84
CA ILE A 495 -5.82 10.82 -23.86
C ILE A 495 -6.34 10.22 -25.17
N SER A 496 -5.67 9.19 -25.69
CA SER A 496 -6.03 8.58 -26.98
C SER A 496 -7.41 7.91 -26.93
N PHE A 497 -7.74 7.26 -25.81
CA PHE A 497 -9.03 6.60 -25.64
C PHE A 497 -10.17 7.61 -25.47
N ALA A 498 -9.94 8.69 -24.72
CA ALA A 498 -10.89 9.78 -24.54
C ALA A 498 -11.19 10.50 -25.86
N ILE A 499 -10.18 10.75 -26.71
CA ILE A 499 -10.39 11.30 -28.06
C ILE A 499 -11.34 10.42 -28.87
N ASN A 500 -11.12 9.10 -28.87
CA ASN A 500 -11.99 8.17 -29.60
C ASN A 500 -13.44 8.23 -29.11
N LEU A 501 -13.66 8.17 -27.79
CA LEU A 501 -15.01 8.26 -27.21
C LEU A 501 -15.67 9.61 -27.44
N GLY A 502 -14.90 10.68 -27.32
CA GLY A 502 -15.36 12.05 -27.47
C GLY A 502 -15.64 12.45 -28.91
N THR A 503 -15.02 11.81 -29.92
CA THR A 503 -15.13 12.23 -31.34
C THR A 503 -15.81 11.23 -32.25
N GLN A 504 -15.82 9.92 -31.94
CA GLN A 504 -16.32 8.88 -32.84
C GLN A 504 -17.09 7.74 -32.14
N GLY A 505 -17.13 7.70 -30.80
CA GLY A 505 -17.75 6.63 -30.01
C GLY A 505 -19.13 6.94 -29.43
N GLU A 506 -19.62 6.05 -28.56
CA GLU A 506 -20.93 6.17 -27.89
C GLU A 506 -21.10 7.48 -27.11
N GLY A 507 -20.00 8.07 -26.64
CA GLY A 507 -19.97 9.33 -25.92
C GLY A 507 -20.01 10.58 -26.78
N GLN A 508 -19.80 10.47 -28.10
CA GLN A 508 -19.54 11.60 -28.98
C GLN A 508 -20.67 12.64 -28.96
N ALA A 509 -21.92 12.19 -29.09
CA ALA A 509 -23.06 13.10 -29.20
C ALA A 509 -23.32 13.85 -27.88
N THR A 510 -23.20 13.14 -26.75
CA THR A 510 -23.33 13.74 -25.41
C THR A 510 -22.20 14.72 -25.14
N PHE A 511 -20.97 14.35 -25.49
CA PHE A 511 -19.79 15.20 -25.29
C PHE A 511 -19.86 16.47 -26.16
N ALA A 512 -20.20 16.34 -27.45
CA ALA A 512 -20.40 17.47 -28.35
C ALA A 512 -21.45 18.45 -27.80
N LYS A 513 -22.55 17.93 -27.26
CA LYS A 513 -23.63 18.75 -26.69
C LYS A 513 -23.18 19.52 -25.44
N THR A 514 -22.34 18.94 -24.60
CA THR A 514 -21.93 19.55 -23.33
C THR A 514 -20.68 20.42 -23.45
N TYR A 515 -19.71 20.03 -24.29
CA TYR A 515 -18.39 20.64 -24.38
C TYR A 515 -18.10 21.31 -25.74
N GLY A 516 -18.93 21.06 -26.77
CA GLY A 516 -18.66 21.51 -28.13
C GLY A 516 -18.53 23.02 -28.26
N GLU A 517 -19.44 23.78 -27.63
CA GLU A 517 -19.49 25.25 -27.71
C GLU A 517 -18.57 25.96 -26.71
N LEU A 518 -17.99 25.24 -25.74
CA LEU A 518 -17.09 25.81 -24.74
C LEU A 518 -15.72 26.14 -25.34
N THR A 519 -15.03 27.13 -24.79
CA THR A 519 -13.57 27.23 -24.96
C THR A 519 -12.86 26.09 -24.23
N LEU A 520 -11.58 25.82 -24.53
CA LEU A 520 -10.80 24.82 -23.82
C LEU A 520 -10.69 25.14 -22.32
N LEU A 521 -10.58 26.41 -21.95
CA LEU A 521 -10.55 26.86 -20.56
C LEU A 521 -11.87 26.53 -19.83
N GLU A 522 -13.02 26.88 -20.40
CA GLU A 522 -14.33 26.59 -19.83
C GLU A 522 -14.59 25.08 -19.74
N ALA A 523 -14.22 24.34 -20.79
CA ALA A 523 -14.27 22.89 -20.82
C ALA A 523 -13.42 22.28 -19.70
N THR A 524 -12.22 22.82 -19.48
CA THR A 524 -11.29 22.35 -18.43
C THR A 524 -11.89 22.56 -17.05
N LYS A 525 -12.44 23.73 -16.75
CA LYS A 525 -13.10 23.99 -15.46
C LYS A 525 -14.29 23.05 -15.21
N LEU A 526 -15.12 22.85 -16.24
CA LEU A 526 -16.29 21.96 -16.15
C LEU A 526 -15.89 20.49 -15.97
N ALA A 527 -14.92 20.01 -16.74
CA ALA A 527 -14.41 18.64 -16.61
C ALA A 527 -13.70 18.43 -15.27
N TYR A 528 -12.88 19.37 -14.82
CA TYR A 528 -12.20 19.32 -13.53
C TYR A 528 -13.21 19.21 -12.38
N ALA A 529 -14.27 20.03 -12.38
CA ALA A 529 -15.33 19.92 -11.39
C ALA A 529 -16.00 18.55 -11.36
N LYS A 530 -16.20 17.94 -12.52
CA LYS A 530 -16.80 16.61 -12.62
C LYS A 530 -15.87 15.50 -12.14
N VAL A 531 -14.57 15.58 -12.47
CA VAL A 531 -13.58 14.55 -12.14
C VAL A 531 -13.17 14.62 -10.66
N PHE A 532 -12.88 15.84 -10.18
CA PHE A 532 -12.31 16.08 -8.85
C PHE A 532 -13.33 16.52 -7.79
N GLY A 533 -14.58 16.81 -8.17
CA GLY A 533 -15.63 17.25 -7.23
C GLY A 533 -15.57 18.73 -6.84
N MET A 534 -14.64 19.51 -7.39
CA MET A 534 -14.49 20.94 -7.09
C MET A 534 -14.18 21.77 -8.33
N THR A 535 -14.69 22.99 -8.40
CA THR A 535 -14.43 23.90 -9.53
C THR A 535 -13.10 24.64 -9.35
N PRO A 536 -12.15 24.58 -10.29
CA PRO A 536 -10.88 25.31 -10.17
C PRO A 536 -11.06 26.80 -10.47
N SER A 537 -10.16 27.64 -9.93
CA SER A 537 -10.08 29.06 -10.32
C SER A 537 -9.59 29.22 -11.77
N ASP A 538 -9.76 30.41 -12.34
CA ASP A 538 -9.25 30.70 -13.69
C ASP A 538 -7.73 30.64 -13.74
N GLU A 539 -7.04 31.13 -12.71
CA GLU A 539 -5.57 31.04 -12.62
C GLU A 539 -5.11 29.59 -12.58
N LYS A 540 -5.81 28.72 -11.83
CA LYS A 540 -5.50 27.29 -11.80
C LYS A 540 -5.76 26.65 -13.15
N ALA A 541 -6.89 26.94 -13.80
CA ALA A 541 -7.20 26.39 -15.11
C ALA A 541 -6.20 26.84 -16.20
N HIS A 542 -5.75 28.09 -16.16
CA HIS A 542 -4.65 28.58 -17.01
C HIS A 542 -3.34 27.87 -16.71
N LEU A 543 -2.96 27.71 -15.44
CA LEU A 543 -1.74 26.97 -15.08
C LEU A 543 -1.78 25.53 -15.64
N LEU A 544 -2.93 24.86 -15.54
CA LEU A 544 -3.14 23.50 -16.09
C LEU A 544 -3.11 23.45 -17.63
N LEU A 545 -3.32 24.55 -18.35
CA LEU A 545 -3.31 24.55 -19.82
C LEU A 545 -2.00 25.10 -20.41
N ASP A 546 -1.42 26.09 -19.73
CA ASP A 546 -0.30 26.89 -20.23
C ASP A 546 1.07 26.34 -19.76
N THR A 547 1.08 25.30 -18.91
CA THR A 547 2.33 24.62 -18.55
C THR A 547 2.99 24.06 -19.81
N VAL A 548 4.29 24.32 -19.96
CA VAL A 548 5.10 23.76 -21.04
C VAL A 548 5.37 22.28 -20.78
N VAL A 549 5.00 21.43 -21.74
CA VAL A 549 5.12 19.97 -21.68
C VAL A 549 5.85 19.42 -22.91
N GLY A 550 6.49 18.26 -22.74
CA GLY A 550 7.16 17.53 -23.82
C GLY A 550 8.47 18.15 -24.33
N PRO A 551 9.17 17.46 -25.25
CA PRO A 551 10.50 17.86 -25.71
C PRO A 551 10.49 19.08 -26.66
N ASN A 552 9.32 19.47 -27.18
CA ASN A 552 9.17 20.52 -28.18
C ASN A 552 8.86 21.91 -27.57
N GLY A 553 8.73 22.01 -26.26
CA GLY A 553 8.47 23.28 -25.57
C GLY A 553 7.06 23.85 -25.80
N MET A 554 6.08 22.98 -26.10
CA MET A 554 4.69 23.37 -26.33
C MET A 554 3.91 23.46 -25.03
N THR A 555 2.90 24.32 -24.97
CA THR A 555 1.93 24.32 -23.87
C THR A 555 1.10 23.04 -23.88
N ARG A 556 0.54 22.67 -22.72
CA ARG A 556 -0.33 21.49 -22.61
C ARG A 556 -1.57 21.60 -23.50
N ALA A 557 -2.14 22.80 -23.65
CA ALA A 557 -3.23 23.08 -24.59
C ALA A 557 -2.85 22.78 -26.04
N GLU A 558 -1.66 23.22 -26.48
CA GLU A 558 -1.16 22.93 -27.83
C GLU A 558 -0.88 21.44 -28.01
N TYR A 559 -0.34 20.77 -26.99
CA TYR A 559 -0.11 19.33 -27.00
C TYR A 559 -1.43 18.55 -27.21
N PHE A 560 -2.52 18.94 -26.54
CA PHE A 560 -3.83 18.33 -26.75
C PHE A 560 -4.37 18.51 -28.17
N GLY A 561 -4.21 19.70 -28.75
CA GLY A 561 -4.58 19.96 -30.15
C GLY A 561 -3.77 19.12 -31.13
N GLU A 562 -2.44 19.10 -30.98
CA GLU A 562 -1.56 18.32 -31.85
C GLU A 562 -1.85 16.82 -31.77
N TRP A 563 -1.99 16.28 -30.56
CA TRP A 563 -2.28 14.86 -30.35
C TRP A 563 -3.64 14.45 -30.91
N ALA A 564 -4.64 15.32 -30.80
CA ALA A 564 -5.96 15.09 -31.35
C ALA A 564 -6.07 15.37 -32.86
N HIS A 565 -5.01 15.91 -33.47
CA HIS A 565 -5.03 16.46 -34.84
C HIS A 565 -6.15 17.48 -35.04
N ASP A 566 -6.36 18.35 -34.06
CA ASP A 566 -7.45 19.34 -34.00
C ASP A 566 -6.93 20.70 -33.51
N SER A 567 -7.75 21.74 -33.63
CA SER A 567 -7.49 23.03 -32.99
C SER A 567 -7.53 22.91 -31.46
N THR A 568 -6.91 23.85 -30.74
CA THR A 568 -6.91 23.86 -29.26
C THR A 568 -8.31 23.94 -28.65
N ASP A 569 -9.25 24.62 -29.31
CA ASP A 569 -10.67 24.66 -28.92
C ASP A 569 -11.51 23.56 -29.60
N GLY A 570 -10.86 22.67 -30.35
CA GLY A 570 -11.48 21.56 -31.05
C GLY A 570 -12.07 20.53 -30.08
N GLN A 571 -13.06 19.78 -30.56
CA GLN A 571 -13.69 18.72 -29.78
C GLN A 571 -12.68 17.62 -29.42
N GLY A 572 -11.73 17.34 -30.31
CA GLY A 572 -10.64 16.40 -30.06
C GLY A 572 -9.72 16.86 -28.94
N ALA A 573 -9.31 18.14 -28.94
CA ALA A 573 -8.45 18.71 -27.89
C ALA A 573 -9.13 18.72 -26.52
N LYS A 574 -10.43 19.00 -26.45
CA LYS A 574 -11.20 18.93 -25.19
C LYS A 574 -11.33 17.49 -24.69
N ALA A 575 -11.51 16.53 -25.59
CA ALA A 575 -11.55 15.12 -25.22
C ALA A 575 -10.17 14.64 -24.72
N ALA A 576 -9.09 15.10 -25.35
CA ALA A 576 -7.72 14.87 -24.88
C ALA A 576 -7.49 15.43 -23.48
N MET A 577 -7.92 16.67 -23.22
CA MET A 577 -7.86 17.29 -21.89
C MET A 577 -8.62 16.48 -20.83
N VAL A 578 -9.80 15.96 -21.15
CA VAL A 578 -10.56 15.09 -20.23
C VAL A 578 -9.77 13.81 -19.94
N GLY A 579 -9.22 13.17 -20.97
CA GLY A 579 -8.39 11.98 -20.80
C GLY A 579 -7.20 12.25 -19.87
N TRP A 580 -6.51 13.37 -20.07
CA TRP A 580 -5.44 13.80 -19.17
C TRP A 580 -5.93 14.00 -17.73
N LEU A 581 -7.02 14.72 -17.49
CA LEU A 581 -7.57 14.91 -16.13
C LEU A 581 -7.95 13.59 -15.45
N LEU A 582 -8.47 12.62 -16.20
CA LEU A 582 -8.77 11.28 -15.67
C LEU A 582 -7.49 10.52 -15.32
N ALA A 583 -6.44 10.64 -16.13
CA ALA A 583 -5.13 10.07 -15.84
C ALA A 583 -4.51 10.67 -14.58
N GLU A 584 -4.58 11.99 -14.42
CA GLU A 584 -4.12 12.70 -13.22
C GLU A 584 -4.90 12.25 -11.97
N ALA A 585 -6.24 12.18 -12.07
CA ALA A 585 -7.09 11.72 -10.98
C ALA A 585 -6.77 10.27 -10.57
N ALA A 586 -6.63 9.36 -11.54
CA ALA A 586 -6.29 7.97 -11.28
C ALA A 586 -4.87 7.81 -10.70
N SER A 587 -3.89 8.54 -11.25
CA SER A 587 -2.49 8.45 -10.81
C SER A 587 -2.29 9.02 -9.40
N ALA A 588 -2.97 10.12 -9.07
CA ALA A 588 -2.90 10.72 -7.75
C ALA A 588 -3.86 10.08 -6.74
N ASP A 589 -4.75 9.19 -7.21
CA ASP A 589 -5.83 8.58 -6.42
C ASP A 589 -6.65 9.65 -5.68
N ILE A 590 -7.10 10.66 -6.42
CA ILE A 590 -7.90 11.77 -5.90
C ILE A 590 -9.12 12.04 -6.77
N GLY A 591 -10.12 12.66 -6.16
CA GLY A 591 -11.33 13.05 -6.86
C GLY A 591 -12.34 11.91 -6.99
N VAL A 592 -13.59 12.33 -7.20
CA VAL A 592 -14.76 11.45 -7.16
C VAL A 592 -14.63 10.27 -8.11
N TYR A 593 -14.01 10.45 -9.28
CA TYR A 593 -13.84 9.39 -10.27
C TYR A 593 -12.87 8.29 -9.81
N ALA A 594 -11.67 8.65 -9.33
CA ALA A 594 -10.67 7.68 -8.89
C ALA A 594 -11.14 6.91 -7.65
N LYS A 595 -11.69 7.62 -6.65
CA LYS A 595 -12.24 7.01 -5.43
C LYS A 595 -13.42 6.08 -5.70
N SER A 596 -14.28 6.42 -6.67
CA SER A 596 -15.36 5.53 -7.08
C SER A 596 -14.82 4.26 -7.76
N ALA A 597 -13.75 4.36 -8.55
CA ALA A 597 -13.14 3.22 -9.22
C ALA A 597 -12.51 2.22 -8.25
N GLU A 598 -11.88 2.67 -7.17
CA GLU A 598 -11.29 1.78 -6.14
C GLU A 598 -12.34 0.83 -5.55
N ALA A 599 -13.45 1.38 -5.07
CA ALA A 599 -14.55 0.59 -4.52
C ALA A 599 -15.21 -0.31 -5.58
N PHE A 600 -15.38 0.22 -6.80
CA PHE A 600 -15.93 -0.55 -7.92
C PHE A 600 -15.05 -1.74 -8.31
N PHE A 601 -13.72 -1.61 -8.32
CA PHE A 601 -12.85 -2.73 -8.71
C PHE A 601 -12.90 -3.88 -7.72
N THR A 602 -13.13 -3.62 -6.43
CA THR A 602 -13.36 -4.68 -5.45
C THR A 602 -14.58 -5.53 -5.81
N ASP A 603 -15.69 -4.89 -6.17
CA ASP A 603 -16.89 -5.57 -6.64
C ASP A 603 -16.71 -6.19 -8.02
N GLN A 604 -15.98 -5.53 -8.92
CA GLN A 604 -15.76 -6.02 -10.28
C GLN A 604 -14.91 -7.28 -10.27
N MET A 605 -13.85 -7.32 -9.48
CA MET A 605 -13.01 -8.51 -9.30
C MET A 605 -13.81 -9.69 -8.75
N THR A 606 -14.70 -9.44 -7.79
CA THR A 606 -15.43 -10.49 -7.08
C THR A 606 -16.67 -10.98 -7.83
N TYR A 607 -17.46 -10.04 -8.37
CA TYR A 607 -18.80 -10.31 -8.90
C TYR A 607 -18.95 -10.03 -10.40
N GLY A 608 -17.94 -9.44 -11.05
CA GLY A 608 -18.02 -9.11 -12.48
C GLY A 608 -19.09 -8.07 -12.80
N VAL A 609 -19.20 -7.02 -11.97
CA VAL A 609 -20.19 -5.94 -12.19
C VAL A 609 -19.86 -5.11 -13.44
N HIS A 610 -20.91 -4.71 -14.17
CA HIS A 610 -20.83 -3.97 -15.43
C HIS A 610 -22.04 -3.04 -15.60
N SER A 611 -21.94 -2.03 -16.48
CA SER A 611 -23.05 -1.09 -16.77
C SER A 611 -23.57 -0.34 -15.55
N VAL A 612 -22.66 0.02 -14.64
CA VAL A 612 -22.96 0.72 -13.40
C VAL A 612 -22.70 2.21 -13.59
N ASP A 613 -23.56 3.07 -13.06
CA ASP A 613 -23.21 4.48 -12.85
C ASP A 613 -22.16 4.53 -11.73
N LEU A 614 -20.88 4.56 -12.13
CA LEU A 614 -19.74 4.43 -11.23
C LEU A 614 -19.80 5.47 -10.12
N VAL A 615 -19.99 6.73 -10.50
CA VAL A 615 -20.02 7.85 -9.55
C VAL A 615 -21.33 7.86 -8.78
N GLY A 616 -22.47 7.56 -9.41
CA GLY A 616 -23.76 7.52 -8.72
C GLY A 616 -23.87 6.41 -7.68
N VAL A 617 -23.14 5.30 -7.85
CA VAL A 617 -23.20 4.12 -6.95
C VAL A 617 -22.05 4.11 -5.95
N TYR A 618 -20.83 4.44 -6.38
CA TYR A 618 -19.62 4.34 -5.57
C TYR A 618 -19.06 5.71 -5.15
N GLY A 619 -19.58 6.80 -5.70
CA GLY A 619 -19.14 8.14 -5.36
C GLY A 619 -19.47 8.48 -3.91
N LYS A 620 -18.42 8.70 -3.13
CA LYS A 620 -18.49 9.43 -1.87
C LYS A 620 -18.14 10.88 -2.17
N VAL A 621 -18.99 11.80 -1.76
CA VAL A 621 -18.67 13.23 -1.82
C VAL A 621 -17.74 13.46 -0.63
N ASP A 622 -16.44 13.53 -0.91
CA ASP A 622 -15.48 14.05 0.06
C ASP A 622 -15.85 15.52 0.30
N HIS A 623 -16.24 15.84 1.53
CA HIS A 623 -16.67 17.17 1.96
C HIS A 623 -15.56 17.87 2.74
#